data_AF-A0A0L0BVY9-F1
#
_entry.id   AF-A0A0L0BVY9-F1
#
_cell.length_a   1.000
_cell.length_b   1.000
_cell.length_c   1.000
_cell.angle_alpha   90.00
_cell.angle_beta   90.00
_cell.angle_gamma   90.00
#
_symmetry.space_group_name_H-M   'P 1'
#
loop_
_entity.id
_entity.type
_entity.pdbx_description
1 polymer ?
#
loop_
_entity_poly.entity_id
_entity_poly.type
_entity_poly.pdbx_seq_one_letter_code
_entity_poly.pdbx_strand_id
1 'polypeptide(L)' 'MFSDNLAEQFSWRGTNTKQCIRGCRITLAIRHAFKNKFALEDEDFDKITQKHFQYAHDRLTKCSKYVSKKTKHDNEQLPP' A
#
# COMPACT_ATOMS: atom_id res chain seq x y z
N MET A 1 4.28 6.09 -8.67
CA MET A 1 4.41 4.64 -8.37
C MET A 1 3.81 4.41 -6.99
N PHE A 2 2.91 3.43 -6.82
CA PHE A 2 2.37 3.09 -5.49
C PHE A 2 3.49 2.49 -4.64
N SER A 3 4.10 3.33 -3.80
CA SER A 3 5.20 2.95 -2.93
C SER A 3 4.70 2.46 -1.58
N ASP A 4 5.57 1.74 -0.88
CA ASP A 4 5.29 1.22 0.46
C ASP A 4 4.90 2.37 1.41
N ASN A 5 5.61 3.50 1.41
CA ASN A 5 5.28 4.69 2.22
C ASN A 5 3.85 5.22 1.99
N LEU A 6 3.33 5.17 0.75
CA LEU A 6 1.95 5.55 0.45
C LEU A 6 0.94 4.53 1.00
N ALA A 7 1.27 3.25 1.00
CA ALA A 7 0.42 2.19 1.54
C ALA A 7 0.40 2.14 3.09
N GLU A 8 1.34 2.81 3.74
CA GLU A 8 1.30 3.04 5.19
C GLU A 8 0.29 4.13 5.56
N GLN A 9 0.31 5.26 4.84
CA GLN A 9 -0.43 6.46 5.18
C GLN A 9 -1.88 6.45 4.66
N PHE A 10 -2.14 5.73 3.58
CA PHE A 10 -3.45 5.69 2.93
C PHE A 10 -4.09 4.30 3.01
N SER A 11 -5.38 4.23 2.73
CA SER A 11 -6.12 2.98 2.54
C SER A 11 -6.88 3.00 1.22
N TRP A 12 -7.24 1.83 0.69
CA TRP A 12 -7.88 1.74 -0.62
C TRP A 12 -9.22 2.49 -0.70
N ARG A 13 -10.10 2.29 0.29
CA ARG A 13 -11.43 2.90 0.38
C ARG A 13 -11.55 4.05 1.39
N GLY A 14 -10.50 4.32 2.17
CA GLY A 14 -10.60 5.19 3.34
C GLY A 14 -10.98 4.39 4.59
N THR A 15 -10.46 4.82 5.73
CA THR A 15 -10.89 4.40 7.07
C THR A 15 -11.01 5.65 7.94
N ASN A 16 -11.50 5.52 9.18
CA ASN A 16 -11.52 6.64 10.14
C ASN A 16 -10.11 7.20 10.44
N THR A 17 -9.06 6.44 10.16
CA THR A 17 -7.67 6.77 10.49
C THR A 17 -6.78 7.01 9.27
N LYS A 18 -7.17 6.54 8.08
CA LYS A 18 -6.37 6.62 6.87
C LYS A 18 -7.18 7.17 5.70
N GLN A 19 -6.60 8.14 5.00
CA GLN A 19 -7.23 8.75 3.84
C GLN A 19 -7.42 7.74 2.68
N CYS A 20 -8.41 8.01 1.84
CA CYS A 20 -8.72 7.18 0.68
C CYS A 20 -7.76 7.47 -0.49
N ILE A 21 -6.92 6.49 -0.84
CA ILE A 21 -5.96 6.61 -1.96
C ILE A 21 -6.68 6.75 -3.31
N ARG A 22 -7.90 6.21 -3.44
CA ARG A 22 -8.72 6.30 -4.66
C ARG A 22 -9.13 7.74 -4.98
N GLY A 23 -9.25 8.59 -3.97
CA GLY A 23 -9.58 10.01 -4.08
C GLY A 23 -8.38 10.93 -4.32
N CYS A 24 -7.15 10.41 -4.21
CA CYS A 24 -5.96 11.23 -4.43
C CYS A 24 -5.83 11.67 -5.89
N ARG A 25 -5.42 12.93 -6.10
CA ARG A 25 -5.23 13.53 -7.44
C ARG A 25 -4.34 12.69 -8.36
N ILE A 26 -3.29 12.09 -7.81
CA ILE A 26 -2.38 11.21 -8.55
C ILE A 26 -3.11 9.95 -9.03
N THR A 27 -3.88 9.30 -8.15
CA THR A 27 -4.65 8.10 -8.50
C THR A 27 -5.72 8.41 -9.55
N LEU A 28 -6.37 9.57 -9.45
CA LEU A 28 -7.32 10.05 -10.46
C LEU A 28 -6.64 10.29 -11.81
N ALA A 29 -5.47 10.93 -11.83
CA ALA A 29 -4.71 11.16 -13.06
C ALA A 29 -4.31 9.85 -13.75
N ILE A 30 -3.86 8.86 -12.97
CA ILE A 30 -3.53 7.53 -13.50
C ILE A 30 -4.79 6.85 -14.05
N ARG A 31 -5.93 6.92 -13.34
CA ARG A 31 -7.20 6.36 -13.81
C ARG A 31 -7.63 6.98 -15.14
N HIS A 32 -7.58 8.31 -15.26
CA HIS A 32 -7.89 9.01 -16.50
C HIS A 32 -6.95 8.59 -17.65
N ALA A 33 -5.65 8.48 -17.38
CA ALA A 33 -4.69 8.01 -18.39
C ALA A 33 -4.98 6.56 -18.84
N PHE A 34 -5.34 5.68 -17.91
CA PHE A 34 -5.71 4.29 -18.21
C PHE A 34 -6.98 4.20 -19.05
N LYS A 35 -8.02 4.95 -18.68
CA LYS A 35 -9.27 5.01 -19.43
C LYS A 35 -9.04 5.49 -20.87
N ASN A 36 -8.23 6.54 -21.03
CA ASN A 36 -7.92 7.09 -22.35
C ASN A 36 -7.08 6.15 -23.22
N LYS A 37 -6.15 5.41 -22.61
CA LYS A 37 -5.21 4.56 -23.36
C LYS A 37 -5.76 3.17 -23.69
N PHE A 38 -6.57 2.61 -22.80
CA PHE A 38 -6.97 1.20 -22.86
C PHE A 38 -8.48 0.99 -22.92
N ALA A 39 -9.29 2.07 -22.94
CA ALA A 39 -10.76 2.02 -22.92
C ALA A 39 -11.31 1.13 -21.78
N LEU A 40 -10.60 1.11 -20.64
CA LEU A 40 -10.97 0.33 -19.47
C LEU A 40 -11.99 1.08 -18.62
N GLU A 41 -12.91 0.31 -18.04
CA GLU A 41 -13.85 0.82 -17.05
C GLU A 41 -13.18 1.02 -15.69
N ASP A 42 -13.78 1.87 -14.87
CA ASP A 42 -13.27 2.20 -13.52
C ASP A 42 -13.14 0.96 -12.64
N GLU A 43 -13.97 -0.06 -12.85
CA GLU A 43 -13.94 -1.33 -12.13
C GLU A 43 -12.71 -2.17 -12.46
N ASP A 44 -12.26 -2.16 -13.71
CA ASP A 44 -11.06 -2.89 -14.14
C ASP A 44 -9.81 -2.21 -13.58
N PHE A 45 -9.79 -0.88 -13.60
CA PHE A 45 -8.76 -0.09 -12.94
C PHE A 45 -8.66 -0.42 -11.45
N ASP A 46 -9.82 -0.47 -10.76
CA ASP A 46 -9.89 -0.79 -9.33
C ASP A 46 -9.36 -2.21 -9.08
N LYS A 47 -9.80 -3.22 -9.83
CA LYS A 47 -9.33 -4.61 -9.69
C LYS A 47 -7.82 -4.75 -9.84
N ILE A 48 -7.24 -4.09 -10.84
CA ILE A 48 -5.79 -4.17 -11.13
C ILE A 48 -4.99 -3.40 -10.08
N THR A 49 -5.41 -2.19 -9.73
CA THR A 49 -4.61 -1.30 -8.89
C THR A 49 -4.71 -1.68 -7.42
N GLN A 50 -5.87 -2.17 -6.98
CA GLN A 50 -6.11 -2.59 -5.60
C GLN A 50 -5.17 -3.72 -5.16
N LYS A 51 -4.95 -4.75 -5.99
CA LYS A 51 -4.01 -5.85 -5.66
C LYS A 51 -2.59 -5.33 -5.44
N HIS A 52 -2.14 -4.39 -6.27
CA HIS A 52 -0.79 -3.83 -6.15
C HIS A 52 -0.64 -2.99 -4.87
N PHE A 53 -1.69 -2.25 -4.51
CA PHE A 53 -1.75 -1.50 -3.26
C PHE A 53 -1.75 -2.44 -2.04
N GLN A 54 -2.53 -3.52 -2.07
CA GLN A 54 -2.54 -4.55 -1.02
C GLN A 54 -1.17 -5.21 -0.87
N TYR A 55 -0.50 -5.57 -1.97
CA TYR A 55 0.85 -6.12 -1.91
C TYR A 55 1.87 -5.15 -1.31
N ALA A 56 1.75 -3.84 -1.56
CA ALA A 56 2.61 -2.84 -0.92
C ALA A 56 2.40 -2.80 0.60
N HIS A 57 1.13 -2.85 1.03
CA HIS A 57 0.78 -2.93 2.44
C HIS A 57 1.28 -4.23 3.12
N ASP A 58 1.15 -5.36 2.43
CA ASP A 58 1.62 -6.66 2.92
C ASP A 58 3.15 -6.69 3.09
N ARG A 59 3.89 -6.07 2.15
CA ARG A 59 5.35 -5.94 2.26
C ARG A 59 5.75 -5.17 3.51
N LEU A 60 5.12 -4.02 3.77
CA LEU A 60 5.35 -3.24 4.99
C LEU A 60 5.07 -4.05 6.25
N THR A 61 3.93 -4.74 6.28
CA THR A 61 3.50 -5.54 7.43
C THR A 61 4.48 -6.68 7.69
N LYS A 62 4.98 -7.33 6.64
CA LYS A 62 6.02 -8.38 6.75
C LYS A 62 7.34 -7.78 7.23
N CYS A 63 7.82 -6.70 6.63
CA CYS A 63 9.06 -6.02 7.04
C CYS A 63 9.03 -5.59 8.51
N SER A 64 7.93 -4.98 8.97
CA SER A 64 7.74 -4.62 10.39
C SER A 64 7.83 -5.83 11.32
N LYS A 65 7.21 -6.96 10.94
CA LYS A 65 7.28 -8.22 11.71
C LYS A 65 8.69 -8.82 11.74
N TYR A 66 9.45 -8.74 10.65
CA TYR A 66 10.84 -9.21 10.61
C TYR A 66 11.77 -8.34 11.46
N VAL A 67 11.64 -7.01 11.40
CA VAL A 67 12.39 -6.09 12.27
C VAL A 67 12.07 -6.37 13.74
N SER A 68 10.80 -6.53 14.09
CA SER A 68 10.35 -6.80 15.46
C SER A 68 10.85 -8.15 16.01
N LYS A 69 11.03 -9.16 15.14
CA LYS A 69 11.60 -10.46 15.54
C LYS A 69 13.12 -10.38 15.71
N LYS A 70 13.81 -9.57 14.91
CA LYS A 70 15.26 -9.38 15.01
C LYS A 70 15.63 -8.65 16.30
N THR A 71 14.92 -7.59 16.66
CA THR A 71 15.15 -6.83 17.91
C THR A 71 14.91 -7.66 19.18
N LYS A 72 14.05 -8.69 19.13
CA LYS A 72 13.83 -9.61 20.26
C LYS A 72 14.96 -10.61 20.42
N HIS A 73 15.42 -11.21 19.31
CA HIS A 73 16.55 -12.14 19.34
C HIS A 73 17.86 -11.43 19.75
N ASP A 74 18.06 -10.18 19.33
CA ASP A 74 19.25 -9.41 19.69
C ASP A 74 19.26 -8.96 21.18
N ASN A 75 18.09 -8.79 21.82
CA ASN A 75 18.01 -8.43 23.25
C ASN A 75 18.10 -9.63 24.21
N GLU A 76 17.90 -10.86 23.73
CA GLU A 76 17.98 -12.07 24.55
C GLU A 76 19.40 -12.65 24.62
N GLN A 77 20.38 -11.98 23.98
CA GLN A 77 21.74 -12.48 23.79
C GLN A 77 22.82 -11.56 24.38
N LEU A 78 22.46 -10.65 25.29
CA LEU A 78 23.43 -9.99 26.18
C LEU A 78 23.63 -10.87 27.43
N PRO A 79 24.85 -11.35 27.73
CA PRO A 79 25.12 -11.97 29.02
C PRO A 79 25.07 -10.92 30.15
N PRO A 80 24.81 -11.35 31.40
CA PRO A 80 24.77 -10.48 32.58
C PRO A 80 26.11 -9.79 32.87
#